data_AF-A0A7C4SES7-F1
#
_entry.id   AF-A0A7C4SES7-F1
#
_cell.length_a   1.000
_cell.length_b   1.000
_cell.length_c   1.000
_cell.angle_alpha   90.00
_cell.angle_beta   90.00
_cell.angle_gamma   90.00
#
_symmetry.space_group_name_H-M   'P 1'
#
loop_
_entity.id
_entity.type
_entity.pdbx_description
1 polymer ?
#
loop_
_entity_poly.entity_id
_entity_poly.type
_entity_poly.pdbx_seq_one_letter_code
_entity_poly.pdbx_strand_id
1 'polypeptide(L)'
;MKEEKPVTLFLLSAGMELSWIYAWATYLTLSFLHRSFPFPETLGMFLLASVLTALPQGRGWRVIEIAGLHFCGFVLAGLRMVYLFFVDPSYAFTNPVWLAHFLNKSRSPLEWVILFFVVFWCLFLWIRGVGLVRKPFRYRTLTSRFDLGLAAFFLLFFTKLLVRVKGGFPIEEDVSLFMVFSFLLFGLLDLGMAR
;
A
#
# COMPACT_ATOMS: atom_id res chain seq x y z
N MET A 1 -7.27 -5.95 -33.76
CA MET A 1 -7.26 -5.03 -32.61
C MET A 1 -7.86 -5.74 -31.40
N LYS A 2 -7.11 -6.66 -30.78
CA LYS A 2 -7.62 -7.62 -29.78
C LYS A 2 -6.40 -8.15 -29.03
N GLU A 3 -6.09 -7.55 -27.87
CA GLU A 3 -5.32 -8.12 -26.75
C GLU A 3 -4.89 -7.08 -25.69
N GLU A 4 -5.14 -5.78 -25.88
CA GLU A 4 -4.72 -4.71 -24.93
C GLU A 4 -5.49 -4.65 -23.59
N LYS A 5 -6.49 -5.51 -23.37
CA LYS A 5 -7.38 -5.42 -22.19
C LYS A 5 -6.77 -5.81 -20.83
N PRO A 6 -5.82 -6.75 -20.69
CA PRO A 6 -5.42 -7.23 -19.36
C PRO A 6 -4.50 -6.25 -18.63
N VAL A 7 -3.59 -5.56 -19.34
CA VAL A 7 -2.64 -4.62 -18.73
C VAL A 7 -3.34 -3.33 -18.32
N THR A 8 -4.23 -2.79 -19.17
CA THR A 8 -4.97 -1.57 -18.86
C THR A 8 -5.89 -1.76 -17.66
N LEU A 9 -6.67 -2.86 -17.60
CA LEU A 9 -7.48 -3.19 -16.43
C LEU A 9 -6.64 -3.38 -15.17
N PHE A 10 -5.46 -4.01 -15.28
CA PHE A 10 -4.53 -4.12 -14.16
C PHE A 10 -4.10 -2.74 -13.64
N LEU A 11 -3.69 -1.82 -14.52
CA LEU A 11 -3.24 -0.48 -14.13
C LEU A 11 -4.37 0.34 -13.52
N LEU A 12 -5.58 0.28 -14.09
CA LEU A 12 -6.75 0.97 -13.55
C LEU A 12 -7.14 0.41 -12.17
N SER A 13 -7.25 -0.91 -12.02
CA SER A 13 -7.50 -1.52 -10.71
C SER A 13 -6.39 -1.21 -9.70
N ALA A 14 -5.11 -1.20 -10.11
CA ALA A 14 -3.99 -0.87 -9.24
C ALA A 14 -4.06 0.57 -8.74
N GLY A 15 -4.32 1.53 -9.64
CA GLY A 15 -4.49 2.94 -9.29
C GLY A 15 -5.67 3.16 -8.34
N MET A 16 -6.81 2.51 -8.61
CA MET A 16 -7.97 2.54 -7.73
C MET A 16 -7.63 1.99 -6.34
N GLU A 17 -7.05 0.79 -6.24
CA GLU A 17 -6.69 0.17 -4.97
C GLU A 17 -5.68 1.00 -4.18
N LEU A 18 -4.61 1.46 -4.83
CA LEU A 18 -3.58 2.26 -4.19
C LEU A 18 -4.12 3.58 -3.66
N SER A 19 -5.10 4.19 -4.33
CA SER A 19 -5.61 5.51 -3.95
C SER A 19 -6.21 5.50 -2.55
N TRP A 20 -7.11 4.56 -2.24
CA TRP A 20 -7.75 4.50 -0.92
C TRP A 20 -6.80 3.96 0.15
N ILE A 21 -5.92 3.01 -0.20
CA ILE A 21 -4.93 2.45 0.74
C ILE A 21 -3.93 3.54 1.15
N TYR A 22 -3.40 4.29 0.19
CA TYR A 22 -2.42 5.33 0.44
C TYR A 22 -3.02 6.52 1.20
N ALA A 23 -4.28 6.87 0.94
CA ALA A 23 -4.99 7.89 1.71
C ALA A 23 -5.06 7.52 3.20
N TRP A 24 -5.45 6.28 3.51
CA TRP A 24 -5.46 5.79 4.88
C TRP A 24 -4.08 5.72 5.51
N ALA A 25 -3.10 5.16 4.79
CA ALA A 25 -1.73 5.05 5.29
C ALA A 25 -1.17 6.42 5.65
N THR A 26 -1.30 7.39 4.74
CA THR A 26 -0.84 8.77 4.94
C THR A 26 -1.58 9.44 6.10
N TYR A 27 -2.92 9.34 6.16
CA TYR A 27 -3.68 9.96 7.23
C TYR A 27 -3.29 9.40 8.61
N LEU A 28 -3.22 8.08 8.76
CA LEU A 28 -2.85 7.47 10.03
C LEU A 28 -1.40 7.80 10.42
N THR A 29 -0.44 7.71 9.49
CA THR A 29 0.95 8.01 9.83
C THR A 29 1.16 9.49 10.10
N LEU A 30 0.48 10.40 9.40
CA LEU A 30 0.54 11.82 9.72
C LEU A 30 -0.06 12.09 11.11
N SER A 31 -1.18 11.45 11.44
CA SER A 31 -1.86 11.61 12.73
C SER A 31 -1.03 11.11 13.91
N PHE A 32 -0.37 9.95 13.78
CA PHE A 32 0.41 9.35 14.87
C PHE A 32 1.88 9.76 14.88
N LEU A 33 2.48 9.94 13.71
CA LEU A 33 3.93 10.07 13.52
C LEU A 33 4.35 11.45 13.02
N HIS A 34 3.39 12.33 12.71
CA HIS A 34 3.64 13.63 12.09
C HIS A 34 4.47 13.54 10.81
N ARG A 35 4.35 12.39 10.11
CA ARG A 35 5.10 12.10 8.89
C ARG A 35 4.21 11.39 7.88
N SER A 36 4.27 11.86 6.64
CA SER A 36 3.57 11.22 5.52
C SER A 36 4.18 9.87 5.20
N PHE A 37 3.32 8.92 4.85
CA PHE A 37 3.75 7.61 4.39
C PHE A 37 4.44 7.75 3.02
N PRO A 38 5.59 7.10 2.77
CA PRO A 38 6.36 7.34 1.55
C PRO A 38 5.67 6.74 0.32
N PHE A 39 5.23 7.61 -0.60
CA PHE A 39 4.50 7.20 -1.81
C PHE A 39 5.29 6.27 -2.74
N PRO A 40 6.55 6.55 -3.11
CA PRO A 40 7.28 5.71 -4.06
C PRO A 40 7.42 4.27 -3.57
N GLU A 41 7.69 4.08 -2.28
CA GLU A 41 7.82 2.78 -1.65
C GLU A 41 6.47 2.07 -1.48
N THR A 42 5.40 2.81 -1.25
CA THR A 42 4.02 2.27 -1.25
C THR A 42 3.70 1.66 -2.61
N LEU A 43 3.90 2.44 -3.68
CA LEU A 43 3.70 2.02 -5.05
C LEU A 43 4.60 0.82 -5.39
N GLY A 44 5.90 0.93 -5.08
CA GLY A 44 6.89 -0.10 -5.36
C GLY A 44 6.57 -1.42 -4.66
N MET A 45 6.18 -1.39 -3.38
CA MET A 45 5.82 -2.59 -2.61
C MET A 45 4.57 -3.28 -3.18
N PHE A 46 3.53 -2.51 -3.48
CA PHE A 46 2.29 -3.04 -4.03
C PHE A 46 2.49 -3.64 -5.43
N LEU A 47 3.22 -2.94 -6.30
CA LEU A 47 3.53 -3.43 -7.64
C LEU A 47 4.47 -4.62 -7.60
N LEU A 48 5.48 -4.63 -6.72
CA LEU A 48 6.37 -5.77 -6.54
C LEU A 48 5.54 -7.01 -6.15
N ALA A 49 4.72 -6.91 -5.11
CA ALA A 49 3.82 -8.00 -4.70
C ALA A 49 2.95 -8.52 -5.86
N SER A 50 2.42 -7.60 -6.68
CA SER A 50 1.62 -7.93 -7.86
C SER A 50 2.45 -8.67 -8.93
N VAL A 51 3.61 -8.14 -9.30
CA VAL A 51 4.51 -8.74 -10.30
C VAL A 51 4.99 -10.12 -9.86
N LEU A 52 5.42 -10.26 -8.61
CA LEU A 52 5.87 -11.54 -8.06
C LEU A 52 4.74 -12.58 -8.02
N THR A 53 3.48 -12.12 -7.91
CA THR A 53 2.30 -12.99 -8.00
C THR A 53 1.99 -13.37 -9.45
N ALA A 54 2.18 -12.46 -10.41
CA ALA A 54 1.83 -12.66 -11.81
C ALA A 54 2.85 -13.52 -12.57
N LEU A 55 4.15 -13.34 -12.30
CA LEU A 55 5.24 -14.01 -13.01
C LEU A 55 5.13 -15.54 -13.04
N PRO A 56 4.79 -16.23 -11.93
CA PRO A 56 4.73 -17.70 -11.90
C PRO A 56 3.42 -18.28 -12.44
N GLN A 57 2.38 -17.45 -12.68
CA GLN A 57 1.05 -17.94 -13.06
C GLN A 57 1.09 -18.67 -14.40
N GLY A 58 0.63 -19.92 -14.39
CA GLY A 58 0.59 -20.77 -15.59
C GLY A 58 1.95 -21.29 -16.06
N ARG A 59 3.04 -21.08 -15.30
CA ARG A 59 4.41 -21.45 -15.71
C ARG A 59 5.00 -22.66 -14.98
N GLY A 60 4.21 -23.35 -14.15
CA GLY A 60 4.62 -24.60 -13.49
C GLY A 60 5.70 -24.46 -12.41
N TRP A 61 5.89 -23.26 -11.85
CA TRP A 61 6.86 -23.01 -10.78
C TRP A 61 6.50 -23.80 -9.51
N ARG A 62 7.51 -24.22 -8.76
CA ARG A 62 7.30 -24.95 -7.51
C ARG A 62 6.81 -23.98 -6.43
N VAL A 63 5.92 -24.46 -5.56
CA VAL A 63 5.37 -23.65 -4.46
C VAL A 63 6.48 -23.07 -3.57
N ILE A 64 7.55 -23.84 -3.32
CA ILE A 64 8.69 -23.38 -2.52
C ILE A 64 9.46 -22.23 -3.17
N GLU A 65 9.57 -22.20 -4.51
CA GLU A 65 10.24 -21.13 -5.25
C GLU A 65 9.41 -19.85 -5.18
N ILE A 66 8.09 -19.97 -5.37
CA ILE A 66 7.14 -18.85 -5.26
C ILE A 66 7.15 -18.29 -3.84
N ALA A 67 7.10 -19.16 -2.82
CA ALA A 67 7.11 -18.76 -1.42
C ALA A 67 8.43 -18.06 -1.04
N GLY A 68 9.57 -18.62 -1.44
CA GLY A 68 10.89 -18.00 -1.22
C GLY A 68 10.98 -16.63 -1.88
N LEU A 69 10.50 -16.49 -3.11
CA LEU A 69 10.54 -15.24 -3.86
C LEU A 69 9.63 -14.16 -3.23
N HIS A 70 8.43 -14.52 -2.78
CA HIS A 70 7.57 -13.61 -2.01
C HIS A 70 8.17 -13.21 -0.68
N PHE A 71 8.77 -14.16 0.05
CA PHE A 71 9.43 -13.89 1.32
C PHE A 71 10.59 -12.91 1.14
N CYS A 72 11.50 -13.17 0.19
CA CYS A 72 12.62 -12.27 -0.11
C CYS A 72 12.14 -10.88 -0.54
N GLY A 73 11.16 -10.80 -1.44
CA GLY A 73 10.59 -9.53 -1.89
C GLY A 73 9.95 -8.73 -0.76
N PHE A 74 9.16 -9.40 0.10
CA PHE A 74 8.51 -8.76 1.24
C PHE A 74 9.53 -8.26 2.26
N VAL A 75 10.54 -9.08 2.59
CA VAL A 75 11.59 -8.71 3.54
C VAL A 75 12.39 -7.51 3.02
N LEU A 76 12.81 -7.51 1.75
CA LEU A 76 13.56 -6.39 1.18
C LEU A 76 12.74 -5.08 1.15
N ALA A 77 11.48 -5.16 0.71
CA ALA A 77 10.61 -3.98 0.68
C ALA A 77 10.27 -3.49 2.11
N GLY A 78 10.06 -4.42 3.05
CA GLY A 78 9.83 -4.10 4.46
C GLY A 78 11.06 -3.47 5.12
N LEU A 79 12.26 -3.99 4.87
CA LEU A 79 13.52 -3.39 5.34
C LEU A 79 13.70 -1.97 4.78
N ARG A 80 13.35 -1.73 3.52
CA ARG A 80 13.37 -0.39 2.93
C ARG A 80 12.42 0.57 3.65
N MET A 81 11.22 0.11 4.00
CA MET A 81 10.26 0.91 4.77
C MET A 81 10.76 1.20 6.19
N VAL A 82 11.27 0.18 6.89
CA VAL A 82 11.87 0.35 8.22
C VAL A 82 13.02 1.36 8.18
N TYR A 83 13.91 1.23 7.19
CA TYR A 83 15.01 2.17 6.99
C TYR A 83 14.51 3.61 6.86
N LEU A 84 13.46 3.86 6.06
CA LEU A 84 12.93 5.21 5.87
C LEU A 84 12.37 5.83 7.15
N PHE A 85 11.77 5.03 8.02
CA PHE A 85 11.13 5.52 9.25
C PHE A 85 12.10 5.66 10.42
N PHE A 86 13.17 4.87 10.49
CA PHE A 86 14.00 4.75 11.69
C PHE A 86 15.47 5.12 11.51
N VAL A 87 15.94 5.34 10.28
CA VAL A 87 17.37 5.58 10.00
C VAL A 87 17.56 6.97 9.43
N ASP A 88 18.62 7.64 9.89
CA ASP A 88 19.04 8.92 9.36
C ASP A 88 19.49 8.79 7.88
N PRO A 89 19.12 9.74 7.01
CA PRO A 89 19.49 9.70 5.58
C PRO A 89 20.99 9.70 5.29
N SER A 90 21.84 9.96 6.28
CA SER A 90 23.30 9.95 6.17
C SER A 90 23.89 8.56 5.90
N TYR A 91 23.20 7.49 6.29
CA TYR A 91 23.62 6.12 6.00
C TYR A 91 22.97 5.61 4.74
N ALA A 92 23.73 5.10 3.76
CA ALA A 92 23.13 4.47 2.58
C ALA A 92 22.38 3.17 2.96
N PHE A 93 21.23 2.90 2.33
CA PHE A 93 20.46 1.66 2.55
C PHE A 93 21.28 0.38 2.26
N THR A 94 22.20 0.44 1.31
CA THR A 94 23.09 -0.67 0.94
C THR A 94 24.19 -0.93 1.98
N ASN A 95 24.42 -0.01 2.91
CA ASN A 95 25.41 -0.19 3.97
C ASN A 95 24.76 -0.95 5.14
N PRO A 96 25.18 -2.20 5.47
CA PRO A 96 24.53 -2.99 6.51
C PRO A 96 24.71 -2.42 7.93
N VAL A 97 25.56 -1.41 8.13
CA VAL A 97 25.78 -0.75 9.41
C VAL A 97 24.48 -0.21 10.01
N TRP A 98 23.58 0.35 9.19
CA TRP A 98 22.30 0.85 9.71
C TRP A 98 21.46 -0.26 10.34
N LEU A 99 21.52 -1.48 9.79
CA LEU A 99 20.73 -2.61 10.27
C LEU A 99 21.25 -3.08 11.64
N ALA A 100 22.57 -3.12 11.82
CA ALA A 100 23.18 -3.41 13.11
C ALA A 100 22.79 -2.35 14.16
N HIS A 101 22.84 -1.06 13.81
CA HIS A 101 22.39 0.01 14.69
C HIS A 101 20.90 -0.11 15.03
N PHE A 102 20.07 -0.40 14.04
CA PHE A 102 18.65 -0.62 14.25
C PHE A 102 18.43 -1.77 15.24
N LEU A 103 19.03 -2.94 15.03
CA LEU A 103 18.81 -4.10 15.89
C LEU A 103 19.32 -3.90 17.32
N ASN A 104 20.44 -3.20 17.50
CA ASN A 104 21.06 -2.99 18.82
C ASN A 104 20.51 -1.78 19.59
N LYS A 105 19.73 -0.92 18.96
CA LYS A 105 19.14 0.26 19.61
C LYS A 105 18.03 -0.16 20.58
N SER A 106 18.18 0.22 21.85
CA SER A 106 17.07 0.19 22.82
C SER A 106 15.98 1.15 22.37
N ARG A 107 14.74 0.66 22.28
CA ARG A 107 13.61 1.41 21.74
C ARG A 107 12.64 1.84 22.82
N SER A 108 12.15 3.05 22.70
CA SER A 108 11.02 3.53 23.48
C SER A 108 9.72 2.79 23.11
N PRO A 109 8.70 2.77 23.99
CA PRO A 109 7.40 2.19 23.67
C PRO A 109 6.75 2.80 22.41
N LEU A 110 6.93 4.10 22.19
CA LEU A 110 6.43 4.77 21.00
C LEU A 110 7.07 4.20 19.74
N GLU A 111 8.39 4.02 19.69
CA GLU A 111 9.10 3.44 18.53
C GLU A 111 8.61 2.03 18.19
N TRP A 112 8.20 1.24 19.17
CA TRP A 112 7.55 -0.07 18.93
C TRP A 112 6.19 0.07 18.26
N VAL A 113 5.38 1.06 18.68
CA VAL A 113 4.10 1.38 18.03
C VAL A 113 4.34 1.81 16.58
N ILE A 114 5.34 2.66 16.32
CA ILE A 114 5.72 3.06 14.96
C ILE A 114 6.08 1.82 14.12
N LEU A 115 6.91 0.94 14.67
CA LEU A 115 7.36 -0.26 13.95
C LEU A 115 6.19 -1.17 13.62
N PHE A 116 5.27 -1.36 14.57
CA PHE A 116 4.03 -2.09 14.35
C PHE A 116 3.21 -1.49 13.19
N PHE A 117 3.02 -0.17 13.17
CA PHE A 117 2.30 0.51 12.08
C PHE A 117 2.97 0.32 10.73
N VAL A 118 4.30 0.44 10.67
CA VAL A 118 5.08 0.22 9.44
C VAL A 118 4.88 -1.22 8.95
N VAL A 119 5.06 -2.22 9.82
CA VAL A 119 4.90 -3.64 9.46
C VAL A 119 3.46 -3.94 9.04
N PHE A 120 2.47 -3.40 9.75
CA PHE A 120 1.05 -3.54 9.41
C PHE A 120 0.77 -3.04 8.00
N TRP A 121 1.21 -1.82 7.65
CA TRP A 121 1.01 -1.27 6.33
C TRP A 121 1.77 -2.03 5.24
N CYS A 122 2.98 -2.51 5.54
CA CYS A 122 3.74 -3.34 4.62
C CYS A 122 2.98 -4.63 4.30
N LEU A 123 2.50 -5.33 5.32
CA LEU A 123 1.70 -6.55 5.17
C LEU A 123 0.42 -6.28 4.39
N PHE A 124 -0.28 -5.19 4.74
CA PHE A 124 -1.52 -4.82 4.08
C PHE A 124 -1.31 -4.55 2.59
N LEU A 125 -0.34 -3.71 2.22
CA LEU A 125 0.02 -3.43 0.83
C LEU A 125 0.42 -4.69 0.07
N TRP A 126 1.22 -5.56 0.70
CA TRP A 126 1.65 -6.82 0.09
C TRP A 126 0.46 -7.73 -0.21
N ILE A 127 -0.43 -7.93 0.78
CA ILE A 127 -1.64 -8.75 0.63
C ILE A 127 -2.56 -8.17 -0.45
N ARG A 128 -2.73 -6.84 -0.50
CA ARG A 128 -3.56 -6.19 -1.53
C ARG A 128 -2.95 -6.33 -2.92
N GLY A 129 -1.62 -6.19 -3.07
CA GLY A 129 -0.93 -6.43 -4.34
C GLY A 129 -1.06 -7.89 -4.83
N VAL A 130 -0.86 -8.87 -3.93
CA VAL A 130 -1.11 -10.29 -4.24
C VAL A 130 -2.59 -10.52 -4.63
N GLY A 131 -3.51 -9.94 -3.86
CA GLY A 131 -4.95 -10.05 -4.08
C GLY A 131 -5.44 -9.36 -5.36
N LEU A 132 -4.70 -8.38 -5.87
CA LEU A 132 -5.00 -7.71 -7.13
C LEU A 132 -4.92 -8.70 -8.30
N VAL A 133 -3.85 -9.48 -8.34
CA VAL A 133 -3.56 -10.42 -9.44
C VAL A 133 -4.32 -11.75 -9.29
N ARG A 134 -4.53 -12.23 -8.06
CA ARG A 134 -5.20 -13.53 -7.83
C ARG A 134 -6.69 -13.55 -8.16
N LYS A 135 -7.39 -12.41 -8.04
CA LYS A 135 -8.82 -12.35 -8.31
C LYS A 135 -9.07 -11.94 -9.76
N PRO A 136 -10.08 -12.55 -10.42
CA PRO A 136 -10.36 -12.25 -11.82
C PRO A 136 -10.93 -10.83 -11.98
N PHE A 137 -10.58 -10.17 -13.10
CA PHE A 137 -11.11 -8.87 -13.51
C PHE A 137 -12.53 -8.98 -14.10
N ARG A 138 -13.44 -9.61 -13.34
CA ARG A 138 -14.87 -9.70 -13.69
C ARG A 138 -15.58 -8.49 -13.09
N TYR A 139 -16.59 -7.98 -13.81
CA TYR A 139 -17.41 -6.84 -13.38
C TYR A 139 -17.79 -6.88 -11.89
N ARG A 140 -18.37 -7.99 -11.41
CA ARG A 140 -18.75 -8.16 -9.99
C ARG A 140 -17.58 -8.03 -9.01
N THR A 141 -16.40 -8.52 -9.37
CA THR A 141 -15.20 -8.41 -8.52
C THR A 141 -14.71 -6.98 -8.47
N LEU A 142 -14.74 -6.28 -9.61
CA LEU A 142 -14.36 -4.88 -9.71
C LEU A 142 -15.31 -3.97 -8.94
N THR A 143 -16.63 -4.18 -9.06
CA THR A 143 -17.63 -3.45 -8.26
C THR A 143 -17.40 -3.65 -6.77
N SER A 144 -17.15 -4.89 -6.33
CA SER A 144 -16.85 -5.14 -4.91
C SER A 144 -15.55 -4.47 -4.42
N ARG A 145 -14.52 -4.34 -5.28
CA ARG A 145 -13.30 -3.60 -4.95
C ARG A 145 -13.56 -2.09 -4.87
N PHE A 146 -14.33 -1.56 -5.81
CA PHE A 146 -14.77 -0.16 -5.83
C PHE A 146 -15.59 0.16 -4.58
N ASP A 147 -16.60 -0.65 -4.24
CA ASP A 147 -17.43 -0.45 -3.05
C ASP A 147 -16.61 -0.46 -1.76
N LEU A 148 -15.60 -1.35 -1.67
CA LEU A 148 -14.68 -1.39 -0.53
C LEU A 148 -13.85 -0.11 -0.42
N GLY A 149 -13.27 0.36 -1.53
CA GLY A 149 -12.49 1.62 -1.55
C GLY A 149 -13.36 2.83 -1.22
N LEU A 150 -14.59 2.87 -1.74
CA LEU A 150 -15.56 3.91 -1.45
C LEU A 150 -15.95 3.90 0.04
N ALA A 151 -16.27 2.73 0.60
CA ALA A 151 -16.55 2.58 2.02
C ALA A 151 -15.35 3.00 2.89
N ALA A 152 -14.13 2.66 2.47
CA ALA A 152 -12.90 3.09 3.13
C ALA A 152 -12.76 4.61 3.13
N PHE A 153 -13.05 5.30 2.02
CA PHE A 153 -13.06 6.77 1.99
C PHE A 153 -14.14 7.37 2.87
N PHE A 154 -15.36 6.83 2.84
CA PHE A 154 -16.43 7.28 3.74
C PHE A 154 -16.00 7.19 5.20
N LEU A 155 -15.41 6.05 5.60
CA LEU A 155 -14.89 5.87 6.95
C LEU A 155 -13.74 6.84 7.27
N LEU A 156 -12.87 7.13 6.29
CA LEU A 156 -11.74 8.05 6.46
C LEU A 156 -12.24 9.48 6.73
N PHE A 157 -13.14 9.99 5.89
CA PHE A 157 -13.70 11.33 6.06
C PHE A 157 -14.58 11.44 7.31
N PHE A 158 -15.30 10.37 7.65
CA PHE A 158 -16.05 10.31 8.91
C PHE A 158 -15.10 10.39 10.12
N THR A 159 -13.98 9.65 10.08
CA THR A 159 -12.95 9.72 11.11
C THR A 159 -12.35 11.12 11.22
N LYS A 160 -11.99 11.74 10.08
CA LYS A 160 -11.51 13.13 10.02
C LYS A 160 -12.52 14.11 10.62
N LEU A 161 -13.80 13.97 10.30
CA LEU A 161 -14.86 14.81 10.84
C LEU A 161 -14.99 14.64 12.36
N LEU A 162 -14.96 13.41 12.87
CA LEU A 162 -15.01 13.14 14.31
C LEU A 162 -13.81 13.74 15.04
N VAL A 163 -12.60 13.58 14.49
CA VAL A 163 -11.39 14.19 15.08
C VAL A 163 -11.47 15.72 15.05
N ARG A 164 -11.97 16.32 13.96
CA ARG A 164 -12.14 17.77 13.86
C ARG A 164 -13.14 18.32 14.88
N VAL A 165 -14.30 17.66 15.02
CA VAL A 165 -15.40 18.14 15.87
C VAL A 165 -15.15 17.83 17.35
N LYS A 166 -14.64 16.64 17.68
CA LYS A 166 -14.44 16.19 19.07
C LYS A 166 -13.01 16.30 19.58
N GLY A 167 -12.02 16.13 18.70
CA GLY A 167 -10.61 16.14 19.06
C GLY A 167 -10.04 17.56 19.20
N GLY A 168 -10.64 18.57 18.59
CA GLY A 168 -10.21 19.97 18.70
C GLY A 168 -8.93 20.32 17.95
N PHE A 169 -8.25 19.34 17.34
CA PHE A 169 -7.03 19.53 16.55
C PHE A 169 -7.30 19.13 15.09
N PRO A 170 -7.46 20.09 14.16
CA PRO A 170 -7.61 19.77 12.75
C PRO A 170 -6.27 19.20 12.22
N ILE A 171 -6.32 17.97 11.71
CA ILE A 171 -5.20 17.40 10.97
C ILE A 171 -5.36 17.87 9.51
N GLU A 172 -4.61 18.90 9.15
CA GLU A 172 -4.55 19.43 7.79
C GLU A 172 -3.81 18.43 6.90
N GLU A 173 -4.55 17.71 6.07
CA GLU A 173 -4.04 16.65 5.23
C GLU A 173 -4.87 16.58 3.94
N ASP A 174 -4.27 17.07 2.86
CA ASP A 174 -4.95 17.26 1.56
C ASP A 174 -4.82 16.05 0.63
N VAL A 175 -3.87 15.14 0.88
CA VAL A 175 -3.61 13.94 0.06
C VAL A 175 -4.87 13.07 -0.03
N SER A 176 -5.64 12.93 1.04
CA SER A 176 -6.92 12.21 1.02
C SER A 176 -7.87 12.72 -0.06
N LEU A 177 -7.99 14.04 -0.26
CA LEU A 177 -8.90 14.62 -1.25
C LEU A 177 -8.39 14.34 -2.68
N PHE A 178 -7.09 14.52 -2.92
CA PHE A 178 -6.47 14.16 -4.20
C PHE A 178 -6.66 12.67 -4.52
N MET A 179 -6.51 11.80 -3.53
CA MET A 179 -6.70 10.36 -3.69
C MET A 179 -8.16 9.97 -3.98
N VAL A 180 -9.16 10.72 -3.51
CA VAL A 180 -10.55 10.50 -3.93
C VAL A 180 -10.70 10.72 -5.43
N PHE A 181 -10.13 11.81 -5.95
CA PHE A 181 -10.20 12.08 -7.38
C PHE A 181 -9.50 10.97 -8.19
N SER A 182 -8.29 10.58 -7.79
CA SER A 182 -7.59 9.45 -8.42
C SER A 182 -8.39 8.16 -8.34
N PHE A 183 -8.99 7.85 -7.19
CA PHE A 183 -9.82 6.67 -6.98
C PHE A 183 -11.03 6.65 -7.93
N LEU A 184 -11.77 7.75 -8.03
CA LEU A 184 -12.93 7.84 -8.91
C LEU A 184 -12.53 7.74 -10.37
N LEU A 185 -11.46 8.42 -10.78
CA LEU A 185 -10.95 8.35 -12.15
C LEU A 185 -10.60 6.91 -12.53
N PHE A 186 -9.73 6.26 -11.74
CA PHE A 186 -9.30 4.90 -12.03
C PHE A 186 -10.45 3.89 -11.91
N GLY A 187 -11.26 4.00 -10.87
CA GLY A 187 -12.36 3.06 -10.60
C GLY A 187 -13.49 3.12 -11.61
N LEU A 188 -13.89 4.32 -12.06
CA LEU A 188 -14.93 4.46 -13.08
C LEU A 188 -14.46 3.97 -14.45
N LEU A 189 -13.19 4.25 -14.82
CA LEU A 189 -12.60 3.70 -16.03
C LEU A 189 -12.51 2.15 -15.97
N ASP A 190 -12.09 1.60 -14.83
CA ASP A 190 -11.98 0.15 -14.61
C ASP A 190 -13.34 -0.55 -14.78
N LEU A 191 -14.38 -0.01 -14.15
CA LEU A 191 -15.75 -0.51 -14.27
C LEU A 191 -16.32 -0.34 -15.68
N GLY A 192 -16.01 0.77 -16.34
CA GLY A 192 -16.44 1.04 -17.71
C GLY A 192 -15.85 0.09 -18.74
N MET A 193 -14.57 -0.29 -18.58
CA MET A 193 -13.88 -1.24 -19.46
C MET A 193 -14.28 -2.70 -19.24
N ALA A 194 -14.85 -3.02 -18.08
CA ALA A 194 -15.28 -4.35 -17.71
C ALA A 194 -16.73 -4.70 -18.11
N ARG A 195 -17.48 -3.73 -18.65
CA ARG A 195 -18.78 -3.92 -19.30
C ARG A 195 -18.62 -4.20 -20.79
#